data_AF-A0A1Q4V310-F1
#
_entry.id   AF-A0A1Q4V310-F1
#
_cell.length_a   1.000
_cell.length_b   1.000
_cell.length_c   1.000
_cell.angle_alpha   90.00
_cell.angle_beta   90.00
_cell.angle_gamma   90.00
#
_symmetry.space_group_name_H-M   'P 1'
#
loop_
_entity.id
_entity.type
_entity.pdbx_description
1 polymer ?
#
loop_
_entity_poly.entity_id
_entity_poly.type
_entity_poly.pdbx_seq_one_letter_code
_entity_poly.pdbx_strand_id
1 'polypeptide(L)'
;MAQRDRFTLLGRQTDCHVFEGDGTRPIAEEDVRVQYIPERVGFPEEIAGWRQAIEDHERREEAAGRPHRWNNPRFAVDRLVITRTDSEEAPVATLTLRDADYYDFLTTSINLDRVQRNGLTLREQYLESQDPVDAPPYMFCSFGVNVAVRTGPDRKMLFSHRSARVVGPNRSRWNSSANEGMAANHDIAPDGHISLHAVARRALREELAVQESDRVDLELLGFGLDLRNNQWAAFFGAVLGDLDERALRARWSRGVEDKWEHDDFAFVPDDPDSVLSFLLDHPEESWTPCAPALFYLALVRSAVQARGGDPAGRLDIEAAERRVARRHEAAATS
;
A
#
# COMPACT_ATOMS: atom_id res chain seq x y z
N MET A 1 -2.35 25.90 8.68
CA MET A 1 -1.73 24.74 8.01
C MET A 1 -2.58 23.54 8.34
N ALA A 2 -3.18 22.89 7.34
CA ALA A 2 -3.99 21.70 7.55
C ALA A 2 -3.06 20.49 7.60
N GLN A 3 -2.55 20.17 8.80
CA GLN A 3 -1.82 18.91 8.99
C GLN A 3 -2.85 17.78 9.01
N ARG A 4 -2.78 16.88 8.02
CA ARG A 4 -3.61 15.67 8.00
C ARG A 4 -3.27 14.78 9.19
N ASP A 5 -4.28 14.10 9.71
CA ASP A 5 -4.13 13.16 10.80
C ASP A 5 -3.32 11.94 10.35
N ARG A 6 -2.48 11.48 11.26
CA ARG A 6 -1.63 10.31 11.11
C ARG A 6 -2.27 9.14 11.82
N PHE A 7 -2.33 7.99 11.14
CA PHE A 7 -2.83 6.77 11.74
C PHE A 7 -2.00 6.43 12.97
N THR A 8 -2.69 6.23 14.08
CA THR A 8 -2.08 5.95 15.38
C THR A 8 -2.47 4.54 15.79
N LEU A 9 -1.48 3.74 16.16
CA LEU A 9 -1.67 2.40 16.67
C LEU A 9 -0.88 2.25 17.97
N LEU A 10 -1.55 1.91 19.06
CA LEU A 10 -0.90 1.63 20.35
C LEU A 10 -0.01 2.78 20.83
N GLY A 11 -0.48 4.02 20.59
CA GLY A 11 0.25 5.25 20.91
C GLY A 11 1.38 5.64 19.96
N ARG A 12 1.68 4.83 18.93
CA ARG A 12 2.67 5.14 17.89
C ARG A 12 1.98 5.75 16.68
N GLN A 13 2.42 6.94 16.28
CA GLN A 13 1.97 7.57 15.04
C GLN A 13 2.75 6.99 13.87
N THR A 14 2.06 6.68 12.78
CA THR A 14 2.68 6.24 11.53
C THR A 14 2.69 7.39 10.53
N ASP A 15 3.47 7.27 9.45
CA ASP A 15 3.43 8.22 8.33
C ASP A 15 2.28 7.92 7.33
N CYS A 16 1.24 7.21 7.75
CA CYS A 16 0.06 6.93 6.92
C CYS A 16 -1.11 7.83 7.31
N HIS A 17 -1.73 8.47 6.33
CA HIS A 17 -3.07 9.04 6.47
C HIS A 17 -4.09 8.06 5.87
N VAL A 18 -5.06 7.60 6.66
CA VAL A 18 -6.18 6.81 6.12
C VAL A 18 -7.19 7.77 5.52
N PHE A 19 -7.31 7.77 4.21
CA PHE A 19 -8.15 8.72 3.47
C PHE A 19 -9.62 8.28 3.45
N GLU A 20 -9.87 6.97 3.32
CA GLU A 20 -11.20 6.37 3.43
C GLU A 20 -11.06 4.94 3.94
N GLY A 21 -12.08 4.50 4.69
CA GLY A 21 -12.17 3.15 5.22
C GLY A 21 -11.80 3.08 6.70
N ASP A 22 -12.51 2.21 7.40
CA ASP A 22 -12.29 1.96 8.83
C ASP A 22 -12.31 0.46 9.17
N GLY A 23 -12.29 -0.38 8.13
CA GLY A 23 -12.33 -1.83 8.21
C GLY A 23 -13.71 -2.40 8.53
N THR A 24 -14.71 -1.60 8.88
CA THR A 24 -16.03 -2.13 9.26
C THR A 24 -16.82 -2.59 8.05
N ARG A 25 -16.72 -1.87 6.94
CA ARG A 25 -17.37 -2.16 5.66
C ARG A 25 -16.36 -2.08 4.53
N PRO A 26 -16.35 -3.07 3.62
CA PRO A 26 -15.55 -2.96 2.40
C PRO A 26 -16.21 -2.00 1.41
N ILE A 27 -15.42 -1.51 0.45
CA ILE A 27 -15.88 -0.83 -0.75
C ILE A 27 -16.12 -1.91 -1.80
N ALA A 28 -17.36 -2.02 -2.30
CA ALA A 28 -17.71 -3.03 -3.29
C ALA A 28 -16.97 -2.79 -4.62
N GLU A 29 -16.67 -3.84 -5.38
CA GLU A 29 -15.93 -3.71 -6.65
C GLU A 29 -16.70 -2.84 -7.65
N GLU A 30 -18.03 -3.00 -7.71
CA GLU A 30 -18.93 -2.21 -8.53
C GLU A 30 -19.00 -0.72 -8.15
N ASP A 31 -18.62 -0.38 -6.91
CA ASP A 31 -18.57 0.98 -6.39
C ASP A 31 -17.20 1.66 -6.59
N VAL A 32 -16.25 0.97 -7.24
CA VAL A 32 -14.96 1.52 -7.65
C VAL A 32 -14.98 1.87 -9.14
N ARG A 33 -14.78 3.15 -9.44
CA ARG A 33 -14.72 3.68 -10.80
C ARG A 33 -13.32 4.19 -11.08
N VAL A 34 -12.62 3.54 -12.02
CA VAL A 34 -11.32 4.01 -12.49
C VAL A 34 -11.49 4.71 -13.83
N GLN A 35 -11.19 6.00 -13.87
CA GLN A 35 -11.16 6.81 -15.09
C GLN A 35 -9.71 6.95 -15.53
N TYR A 36 -9.41 6.60 -16.78
CA TYR A 36 -8.06 6.71 -17.33
C TYR A 36 -8.02 7.76 -18.44
N ILE A 37 -7.12 8.73 -18.29
CA ILE A 37 -6.82 9.76 -19.27
C ILE A 37 -5.41 9.47 -19.82
N PRO A 38 -5.27 9.01 -21.08
CA PRO A 38 -3.99 8.64 -21.69
C PRO A 38 -3.17 9.88 -22.09
N GLU A 39 -2.96 10.76 -21.11
CA GLU A 39 -2.15 11.96 -21.21
C GLU A 39 -1.19 12.00 -20.04
N ARG A 40 0.08 12.17 -20.35
CA ARG A 40 1.13 12.21 -19.34
C ARG A 40 1.05 13.46 -18.49
N VAL A 41 1.31 13.32 -17.19
CA VAL A 41 1.46 14.48 -16.30
C VAL A 41 2.62 15.39 -16.75
N GLY A 42 2.39 16.70 -16.66
CA GLY A 42 3.38 17.72 -16.97
C GLY A 42 4.12 18.20 -15.72
N PHE A 43 5.44 18.30 -15.79
CA PHE A 43 6.26 18.89 -14.73
C PHE A 43 6.49 20.39 -14.94
N PRO A 44 6.60 21.17 -13.85
CA PRO A 44 7.21 22.50 -13.91
C PRO A 44 8.64 22.42 -14.49
N GLU A 45 9.10 23.49 -15.14
CA GLU A 45 10.37 23.53 -15.90
C GLU A 45 11.58 22.98 -15.12
N GLU A 46 11.72 23.36 -13.84
CA GLU A 46 12.82 22.88 -13.01
C GLU A 46 12.77 21.36 -12.78
N ILE A 47 11.59 20.84 -12.46
CA ILE A 47 11.36 19.43 -12.15
C ILE A 47 11.47 18.59 -13.43
N ALA A 48 11.02 19.12 -14.57
CA ALA A 48 11.26 18.53 -15.88
C ALA A 48 12.77 18.40 -16.17
N GLY A 49 13.58 19.40 -15.78
CA GLY A 49 15.04 19.33 -15.85
C GLY A 49 15.63 18.21 -14.98
N TRP A 50 15.08 17.96 -13.79
CA TRP A 50 15.51 16.83 -12.95
C TRP A 50 15.21 15.49 -13.61
N ARG A 51 14.02 15.36 -14.19
CA ARG A 51 13.63 14.16 -14.94
C ARG A 51 14.57 13.90 -16.12
N GLN A 52 14.88 14.93 -16.91
CA GLN A 52 15.81 14.79 -18.04
C GLN A 52 17.19 14.32 -17.58
N ALA A 53 17.68 14.83 -16.44
CA ALA A 53 18.95 14.41 -15.87
C ALA A 53 18.94 12.94 -15.40
N ILE A 54 17.80 12.44 -14.88
CA ILE A 54 17.62 11.03 -14.54
C ILE A 54 17.68 10.17 -15.81
N GLU A 55 16.94 10.53 -16.85
CA GLU A 55 17.01 9.83 -18.14
C GLU A 55 18.42 9.80 -18.72
N ASP A 56 19.11 10.94 -18.74
CA ASP A 56 20.48 11.05 -19.25
C ASP A 56 21.45 10.23 -18.42
N HIS A 57 21.21 10.09 -17.11
CA HIS A 57 22.00 9.22 -16.26
C HIS A 57 21.78 7.76 -16.61
N GLU A 58 20.53 7.28 -16.62
CA GLU A 58 20.22 5.87 -16.86
C GLU A 58 20.62 5.43 -18.28
N ARG A 59 20.44 6.30 -19.30
CA ARG A 59 20.96 6.05 -20.67
C ARG A 59 22.48 5.90 -20.71
N ARG A 60 23.22 6.68 -19.91
CA ARG A 60 24.68 6.57 -19.83
C ARG A 60 25.11 5.29 -19.11
N GLU A 61 24.39 4.89 -18.07
CA GLU A 61 24.66 3.62 -17.37
C GLU A 61 24.41 2.42 -18.31
N GLU A 62 23.30 2.42 -19.05
CA GLU A 62 22.98 1.41 -20.06
C GLU A 62 24.07 1.33 -21.14
N ALA A 63 24.43 2.46 -21.75
CA ALA A 63 25.48 2.51 -22.78
C ALA A 63 26.85 2.05 -22.27
N ALA A 64 27.11 2.19 -20.96
CA ALA A 64 28.33 1.72 -20.30
C ALA A 64 28.25 0.24 -19.88
N GLY A 65 27.13 -0.45 -20.13
CA GLY A 65 26.90 -1.83 -19.69
C GLY A 65 26.80 -1.97 -18.17
N ARG A 66 26.52 -0.89 -17.45
CA ARG A 66 26.35 -0.88 -15.99
C ARG A 66 24.89 -1.15 -15.61
N PRO A 67 24.64 -1.63 -14.37
CA PRO A 67 23.28 -1.73 -13.85
C PRO A 67 22.57 -0.37 -13.96
N HIS A 68 21.39 -0.38 -14.57
CA HIS A 68 20.56 0.79 -14.78
C HIS A 68 19.10 0.43 -14.50
N ARG A 69 18.26 1.45 -14.34
CA ARG A 69 16.83 1.31 -14.07
C ARG A 69 16.03 1.33 -15.37
N TRP A 70 15.18 0.34 -15.56
CA TRP A 70 14.23 0.32 -16.67
C TRP A 70 13.05 1.27 -16.42
N ASN A 71 12.70 2.04 -17.45
CA ASN A 71 11.62 2.99 -17.38
C ASN A 71 10.26 2.35 -17.69
N ASN A 72 9.68 1.64 -16.72
CA ASN A 72 8.40 0.97 -16.91
C ASN A 72 7.23 1.97 -16.85
N PRO A 73 6.18 1.77 -17.67
CA PRO A 73 4.94 2.56 -17.59
C PRO A 73 4.28 2.46 -16.21
N ARG A 74 3.74 3.58 -15.73
CA ARG A 74 3.02 3.71 -14.46
C ARG A 74 1.81 4.62 -14.63
N PHE A 75 1.09 4.83 -13.55
CA PHE A 75 0.05 5.86 -13.48
C PHE A 75 0.41 6.94 -12.48
N ALA A 76 0.06 8.18 -12.83
CA ALA A 76 -0.10 9.25 -11.88
C ALA A 76 -1.55 9.31 -11.39
N VAL A 77 -1.74 9.57 -10.11
CA VAL A 77 -3.06 9.87 -9.55
C VAL A 77 -3.38 11.32 -9.82
N ASP A 78 -4.36 11.57 -10.68
CA ASP A 78 -4.89 12.91 -10.90
C ASP A 78 -5.82 13.31 -9.76
N ARG A 79 -6.70 12.38 -9.37
CA ARG A 79 -7.68 12.63 -8.31
C ARG A 79 -8.23 11.33 -7.74
N LEU A 80 -8.49 11.31 -6.44
CA LEU A 80 -9.31 10.30 -5.77
C LEU A 80 -10.48 11.02 -5.08
N VAL A 81 -11.71 10.69 -5.47
CA VAL A 81 -12.92 11.24 -4.85
C VAL A 81 -13.70 10.12 -4.22
N ILE A 82 -14.08 10.29 -2.96
CA ILE A 82 -15.00 9.40 -2.26
C ILE A 82 -16.33 10.12 -2.11
N THR A 83 -17.39 9.47 -2.61
CA THR A 83 -18.78 9.87 -2.40
C THR A 83 -19.52 8.75 -1.68
N ARG A 84 -20.82 8.94 -1.44
CA ARG A 84 -21.66 7.96 -0.75
C ARG A 84 -22.93 7.71 -1.57
N THR A 85 -23.46 6.49 -1.56
CA THR A 85 -24.78 6.20 -2.13
C THR A 85 -25.88 6.93 -1.35
N ASP A 86 -27.02 7.16 -1.99
CA ASP A 86 -28.12 7.95 -1.45
C ASP A 86 -28.91 7.23 -0.34
N SER A 87 -29.00 5.90 -0.41
CA SER A 87 -29.81 5.10 0.51
C SER A 87 -29.03 4.54 1.71
N GLU A 88 -27.88 3.94 1.47
CA GLU A 88 -27.11 3.16 2.47
C GLU A 88 -25.82 3.84 2.93
N GLU A 89 -25.54 5.03 2.36
CA GLU A 89 -24.28 5.75 2.54
C GLU A 89 -23.07 4.83 2.33
N ALA A 90 -23.14 3.95 1.32
CA ALA A 90 -22.05 3.07 0.92
C ALA A 90 -20.99 3.89 0.18
N PRO A 91 -19.69 3.70 0.47
CA PRO A 91 -18.63 4.46 -0.17
C PRO A 91 -18.54 4.13 -1.67
N VAL A 92 -18.49 5.17 -2.50
CA VAL A 92 -18.24 5.08 -3.95
C VAL A 92 -16.94 5.80 -4.25
N ALA A 93 -15.95 5.07 -4.76
CA ALA A 93 -14.63 5.60 -5.04
C ALA A 93 -14.48 5.90 -6.54
N THR A 94 -14.08 7.12 -6.87
CA THR A 94 -13.71 7.50 -8.25
C THR A 94 -12.22 7.87 -8.27
N LEU A 95 -11.42 7.05 -8.94
CA LEU A 95 -9.99 7.23 -9.13
C LEU A 95 -9.73 7.68 -10.57
N THR A 96 -9.17 8.88 -10.75
CA THR A 96 -8.73 9.38 -12.06
C THR A 96 -7.22 9.20 -12.18
N LEU A 97 -6.80 8.48 -13.21
CA LEU A 97 -5.42 8.17 -13.53
C LEU A 97 -4.97 8.86 -14.81
N ARG A 98 -3.69 9.23 -14.83
CA ARG A 98 -2.98 9.79 -15.99
C ARG A 98 -1.71 8.99 -16.27
N ASP A 99 -1.17 9.12 -17.48
CA ASP A 99 0.08 8.47 -17.82
C ASP A 99 1.23 9.01 -16.95
N ALA A 100 2.07 8.08 -16.49
CA ALA A 100 3.36 8.36 -15.87
C ALA A 100 4.32 7.21 -16.20
N ASP A 101 5.56 7.32 -15.77
CA ASP A 101 6.50 6.20 -15.80
C ASP A 101 7.38 6.15 -14.56
N TYR A 102 8.26 5.15 -14.50
CA TYR A 102 9.15 4.97 -13.36
C TYR A 102 10.07 6.18 -13.16
N TYR A 103 10.51 6.86 -14.22
CA TYR A 103 11.34 8.04 -14.07
C TYR A 103 10.57 9.25 -13.54
N ASP A 104 9.27 9.36 -13.82
CA ASP A 104 8.39 10.34 -13.16
C ASP A 104 8.33 10.11 -11.65
N PHE A 105 8.15 8.85 -11.24
CA PHE A 105 8.21 8.46 -9.83
C PHE A 105 9.57 8.78 -9.18
N LEU A 106 10.69 8.49 -9.86
CA LEU A 106 12.01 8.87 -9.35
C LEU A 106 12.17 10.39 -9.23
N THR A 107 11.58 11.15 -10.17
CA THR A 107 11.66 12.61 -10.20
C THR A 107 10.96 13.25 -9.00
N THR A 108 9.89 12.64 -8.50
CA THR A 108 9.11 13.19 -7.39
C THR A 108 9.31 12.43 -6.09
N SER A 109 8.71 11.24 -5.93
CA SER A 109 8.72 10.49 -4.67
C SER A 109 10.13 10.19 -4.12
N ILE A 110 11.14 10.01 -4.97
CA ILE A 110 12.53 9.77 -4.53
C ILE A 110 13.30 11.07 -4.30
N ASN A 111 12.89 12.18 -4.91
CA ASN A 111 13.53 13.50 -4.79
C ASN A 111 12.68 14.50 -3.99
N LEU A 112 11.78 14.03 -3.11
CA LEU A 112 10.92 14.89 -2.30
C LEU A 112 11.70 15.94 -1.51
N ASP A 113 12.85 15.53 -0.99
CA ASP A 113 13.71 16.34 -0.11
C ASP A 113 14.84 17.05 -0.88
N ARG A 114 14.80 17.03 -2.22
CA ARG A 114 15.74 17.80 -3.06
C ARG A 114 15.36 19.27 -3.03
N VAL A 115 16.33 20.12 -2.67
CA VAL A 115 16.15 21.58 -2.62
C VAL A 115 16.02 22.15 -4.04
N GLN A 116 14.95 22.91 -4.28
CA GLN A 116 14.71 23.64 -5.53
C GLN A 116 15.41 25.00 -5.52
N ARG A 117 15.42 25.69 -6.67
CA ARG A 117 15.97 27.06 -6.79
C ARG A 117 15.30 28.09 -5.88
N ASN A 118 14.04 27.86 -5.49
CA ASN A 118 13.31 28.72 -4.55
C ASN A 118 13.72 28.50 -3.07
N GLY A 119 14.63 27.57 -2.80
CA GLY A 119 15.09 27.24 -1.45
C GLY A 119 14.21 26.24 -0.70
N LEU A 120 13.08 25.82 -1.27
CA LEU A 120 12.18 24.81 -0.70
C LEU A 120 12.36 23.46 -1.38
N THR A 121 12.09 22.40 -0.66
CA THR A 121 11.94 21.03 -1.19
C THR A 121 10.53 20.83 -1.76
N LEU A 122 10.33 19.76 -2.54
CA LEU A 122 8.98 19.40 -3.00
C LEU A 122 8.07 19.01 -1.81
N ARG A 123 8.63 18.38 -0.78
CA ARG A 123 7.93 18.05 0.47
C ARG A 123 7.41 19.31 1.15
N GLU A 124 8.30 20.26 1.42
CA GLU A 124 7.93 21.51 2.09
C GLU A 124 6.87 22.26 1.26
N GLN A 125 7.09 22.37 -0.05
CA GLN A 125 6.22 23.14 -0.93
C GLN A 125 4.83 22.51 -1.11
N TYR A 126 4.72 21.20 -1.30
CA TYR A 126 3.46 20.58 -1.71
C TYR A 126 2.79 19.71 -0.65
N LEU A 127 3.54 19.23 0.35
CA LEU A 127 3.02 18.27 1.34
C LEU A 127 2.91 18.87 2.75
N GLU A 128 3.73 19.88 3.06
CA GLU A 128 3.74 20.50 4.40
C GLU A 128 3.15 21.92 4.41
N SER A 129 3.31 22.69 3.34
CA SER A 129 2.75 24.06 3.26
C SER A 129 1.24 24.11 2.97
N GLN A 130 0.69 23.01 2.44
CA GLN A 130 -0.72 22.83 2.09
C GLN A 130 -1.18 21.42 2.44
N ASP A 131 -2.45 21.11 2.20
CA ASP A 131 -2.96 19.77 2.38
C ASP A 131 -2.28 18.81 1.38
N PRO A 132 -1.63 17.71 1.83
CA PRO A 132 -0.93 16.82 0.93
C PRO A 132 -1.84 16.15 -0.10
N VAL A 133 -3.15 16.02 0.13
CA VAL A 133 -4.09 15.45 -0.87
C VAL A 133 -4.34 16.40 -2.04
N ASP A 134 -4.07 17.69 -1.86
CA ASP A 134 -4.25 18.74 -2.87
C ASP A 134 -2.96 19.00 -3.70
N ALA A 135 -1.93 18.17 -3.52
CA ALA A 135 -0.72 18.25 -4.32
C ALA A 135 -1.04 18.01 -5.81
N PRO A 136 -0.32 18.66 -6.75
CA PRO A 136 -0.60 18.50 -8.17
C PRO A 136 -0.33 17.07 -8.64
N PRO A 137 -1.03 16.56 -9.69
CA PRO A 137 -0.95 15.17 -10.14
C PRO A 137 0.47 14.63 -10.38
N TYR A 138 1.39 15.48 -10.85
CA TYR A 138 2.77 15.08 -11.09
C TYR A 138 3.52 14.66 -9.82
N MET A 139 3.02 15.03 -8.63
CA MET A 139 3.54 14.57 -7.34
C MET A 139 3.18 13.12 -7.03
N PHE A 140 2.13 12.57 -7.66
CA PHE A 140 1.58 11.24 -7.36
C PHE A 140 1.84 10.21 -8.45
N CYS A 141 3.07 10.11 -8.95
CA CYS A 141 3.45 9.24 -10.08
C CYS A 141 3.54 7.74 -9.74
N SER A 142 2.78 7.29 -8.74
CA SER A 142 2.66 5.89 -8.36
C SER A 142 1.38 5.67 -7.55
N PHE A 143 0.72 4.54 -7.77
CA PHE A 143 -0.39 4.05 -6.96
C PHE A 143 -0.12 2.60 -6.57
N GLY A 144 -0.12 2.31 -5.27
CA GLY A 144 0.11 0.98 -4.73
C GLY A 144 -1.18 0.26 -4.36
N VAL A 145 -1.20 -1.05 -4.54
CA VAL A 145 -2.24 -1.96 -4.05
C VAL A 145 -1.59 -2.85 -3.01
N ASN A 146 -2.07 -2.77 -1.77
CA ASN A 146 -1.51 -3.49 -0.63
C ASN A 146 -2.53 -4.48 -0.09
N VAL A 147 -2.14 -5.73 0.09
CA VAL A 147 -3.04 -6.81 0.56
C VAL A 147 -2.55 -7.36 1.90
N ALA A 148 -3.43 -7.36 2.90
CA ALA A 148 -3.26 -8.13 4.12
C ALA A 148 -3.92 -9.51 3.94
N VAL A 149 -3.13 -10.58 4.12
CA VAL A 149 -3.53 -11.95 3.81
C VAL A 149 -3.68 -12.77 5.08
N ARG A 150 -4.82 -13.43 5.21
CA ARG A 150 -5.09 -14.47 6.21
C ARG A 150 -5.19 -15.83 5.54
N THR A 151 -4.51 -16.83 6.10
CA THR A 151 -4.72 -18.23 5.70
C THR A 151 -5.98 -18.77 6.38
N GLY A 152 -6.81 -19.47 5.61
CA GLY A 152 -8.08 -20.02 6.09
C GLY A 152 -7.91 -21.17 7.10
N PRO A 153 -7.19 -22.25 6.75
CA PRO A 153 -7.17 -23.48 7.55
C PRO A 153 -6.45 -23.35 8.90
N ASP A 154 -5.29 -22.68 8.95
CA ASP A 154 -4.46 -22.53 10.15
C ASP A 154 -4.51 -21.12 10.77
N ARG A 155 -5.33 -20.23 10.18
CA ARG A 155 -5.68 -18.93 10.75
C ARG A 155 -4.46 -18.07 11.09
N LYS A 156 -3.61 -17.83 10.09
CA LYS A 156 -2.41 -16.99 10.21
C LYS A 156 -2.56 -15.72 9.39
N MET A 157 -2.22 -14.58 9.99
CA MET A 157 -1.92 -13.35 9.30
C MET A 157 -0.49 -13.41 8.77
N LEU A 158 -0.33 -13.16 7.48
CA LEU A 158 0.96 -13.16 6.81
C LEU A 158 1.56 -11.74 6.78
N PHE A 159 2.82 -11.61 7.14
CA PHE A 159 3.61 -10.38 6.95
C PHE A 159 4.80 -10.70 6.07
N SER A 160 5.12 -9.79 5.15
CA SER A 160 6.25 -9.93 4.25
C SER A 160 7.31 -8.91 4.62
N HIS A 161 8.56 -9.35 4.73
CA HIS A 161 9.70 -8.48 4.97
C HIS A 161 10.43 -8.24 3.64
N ARG A 162 10.53 -6.98 3.22
CA ARG A 162 11.19 -6.61 1.97
C ARG A 162 12.70 -6.81 2.09
N SER A 163 13.27 -7.49 1.11
CA SER A 163 14.68 -7.79 1.03
C SER A 163 15.55 -6.54 1.02
N ALA A 164 16.70 -6.61 1.70
CA ALA A 164 17.71 -5.55 1.65
C ALA A 164 18.28 -5.30 0.23
N ARG A 165 18.05 -6.24 -0.71
CA ARG A 165 18.50 -6.14 -2.11
C ARG A 165 17.57 -5.31 -2.99
N VAL A 166 16.34 -5.04 -2.52
CA VAL A 166 15.37 -4.21 -3.24
C VAL A 166 15.83 -2.75 -3.22
N VAL A 167 15.83 -2.12 -4.39
CA VAL A 167 16.12 -0.69 -4.53
C VAL A 167 14.88 0.12 -4.16
N GLY A 168 15.00 1.04 -3.21
CA GLY A 168 13.90 1.94 -2.83
C GLY A 168 13.93 2.36 -1.36
N PRO A 169 13.01 3.24 -0.94
CA PRO A 169 12.96 3.79 0.42
C PRO A 169 12.55 2.77 1.48
N ASN A 170 11.98 1.63 1.08
CA ASN A 170 11.41 0.61 1.96
C ASN A 170 12.24 -0.69 2.05
N ARG A 171 13.55 -0.61 1.80
CA ARG A 171 14.46 -1.76 1.97
C ARG A 171 14.49 -2.23 3.43
N SER A 172 14.54 -3.55 3.66
CA SER A 172 14.64 -4.16 4.99
C SER A 172 13.54 -3.69 5.96
N ARG A 173 12.29 -3.65 5.46
CA ARG A 173 11.11 -3.28 6.24
C ARG A 173 10.02 -4.33 6.09
N TRP A 174 9.27 -4.56 7.16
CA TRP A 174 7.99 -5.23 7.12
C TRP A 174 6.97 -4.41 6.32
N ASN A 175 6.21 -5.10 5.47
CA ASN A 175 5.23 -4.53 4.57
C ASN A 175 3.91 -5.31 4.62
N SER A 176 2.97 -4.96 3.76
CA SER A 176 1.80 -5.79 3.45
C SER A 176 2.19 -7.21 3.05
N SER A 177 1.25 -8.15 3.16
CA SER A 177 1.48 -9.55 2.79
C SER A 177 1.77 -9.71 1.30
N ALA A 178 1.03 -8.95 0.48
CA ALA A 178 1.36 -8.73 -0.92
C ALA A 178 1.31 -7.23 -1.26
N ASN A 179 2.16 -6.75 -2.16
CA ASN A 179 2.21 -5.37 -2.62
C ASN A 179 2.36 -5.32 -4.13
N GLU A 180 1.70 -4.40 -4.80
CA GLU A 180 1.94 -4.17 -6.22
C GLU A 180 1.73 -2.72 -6.60
N GLY A 181 2.59 -2.18 -7.45
CA GLY A 181 2.38 -0.90 -8.12
C GLY A 181 1.54 -1.06 -9.37
N MET A 182 0.55 -0.19 -9.58
CA MET A 182 -0.19 -0.18 -10.83
C MET A 182 0.72 0.22 -12.00
N ALA A 183 0.64 -0.54 -13.09
CA ALA A 183 1.46 -0.38 -14.28
C ALA A 183 0.64 -0.57 -15.57
N ALA A 184 0.76 0.37 -16.51
CA ALA A 184 -0.11 0.42 -17.69
C ALA A 184 0.01 -0.81 -18.61
N ASN A 185 1.19 -1.43 -18.66
CA ASN A 185 1.46 -2.63 -19.45
C ASN A 185 0.86 -3.91 -18.86
N HIS A 186 0.43 -3.89 -17.60
CA HIS A 186 -0.16 -5.05 -16.90
C HIS A 186 -1.64 -4.84 -16.58
N ASP A 187 -2.04 -3.61 -16.27
CA ASP A 187 -3.31 -3.35 -15.58
C ASP A 187 -4.35 -2.63 -16.45
N ILE A 188 -4.02 -2.30 -17.70
CA ILE A 188 -5.01 -1.91 -18.71
C ILE A 188 -5.47 -3.16 -19.43
N ALA A 189 -6.74 -3.52 -19.24
CA ALA A 189 -7.35 -4.64 -19.93
C ALA A 189 -7.52 -4.35 -21.45
N PRO A 190 -7.76 -5.37 -22.28
CA PRO A 190 -7.89 -5.19 -23.73
C PRO A 190 -9.02 -4.23 -24.18
N ASP A 191 -10.04 -4.04 -23.36
CA ASP A 191 -11.15 -3.09 -23.58
C ASP A 191 -10.87 -1.70 -22.97
N GLY A 192 -9.69 -1.50 -22.37
CA GLY A 192 -9.27 -0.26 -21.73
C GLY A 192 -9.66 -0.11 -20.27
N HIS A 193 -10.35 -1.08 -19.66
CA HIS A 193 -10.71 -1.00 -18.23
C HIS A 193 -9.50 -1.24 -17.32
N ILE A 194 -9.56 -0.67 -16.11
CA ILE A 194 -8.58 -0.89 -15.05
C ILE A 194 -9.34 -1.31 -13.79
N SER A 195 -8.97 -2.45 -13.19
CA SER A 195 -9.58 -2.96 -11.96
C SER A 195 -8.54 -3.09 -10.85
N LEU A 196 -8.78 -2.41 -9.71
CA LEU A 196 -7.94 -2.56 -8.52
C LEU A 196 -7.98 -3.99 -7.95
N HIS A 197 -9.10 -4.69 -8.11
CA HIS A 197 -9.22 -6.10 -7.70
C HIS A 197 -8.36 -7.00 -8.58
N ALA A 198 -8.28 -6.73 -9.88
CA ALA A 198 -7.38 -7.45 -10.78
C ALA A 198 -5.90 -7.23 -10.39
N VAL A 199 -5.52 -5.99 -10.04
CA VAL A 199 -4.16 -5.68 -9.54
C VAL A 199 -3.88 -6.40 -8.22
N ALA A 200 -4.84 -6.43 -7.28
CA ALA A 200 -4.67 -7.14 -6.02
C ALA A 200 -4.51 -8.66 -6.24
N ARG A 201 -5.26 -9.26 -7.17
CA ARG A 201 -5.08 -10.68 -7.56
C ARG A 201 -3.73 -10.92 -8.22
N ARG A 202 -3.23 -9.97 -9.02
CA ARG A 202 -1.89 -10.00 -9.59
C ARG A 202 -0.83 -10.00 -8.50
N ALA A 203 -0.92 -9.11 -7.51
CA ALA A 203 -0.03 -9.08 -6.35
C ALA A 203 0.02 -10.44 -5.61
N LEU A 204 -1.15 -11.05 -5.35
CA LEU A 204 -1.24 -12.36 -4.71
C LEU A 204 -0.58 -13.48 -5.54
N ARG A 205 -0.69 -13.41 -6.88
CA ARG A 205 -0.07 -14.38 -7.79
C ARG A 205 1.44 -14.21 -7.83
N GLU A 206 1.91 -13.00 -8.09
CA GLU A 206 3.32 -12.69 -8.39
C GLU A 206 4.19 -12.79 -7.13
N GLU A 207 3.67 -12.37 -5.97
CA GLU A 207 4.44 -12.39 -4.72
C GLU A 207 4.21 -13.64 -3.86
N LEU A 208 2.99 -14.21 -3.87
CA LEU A 208 2.62 -15.30 -2.96
C LEU A 208 2.28 -16.62 -3.67
N ALA A 209 2.37 -16.69 -5.00
CA ALA A 209 2.01 -17.86 -5.79
C ALA A 209 0.57 -18.36 -5.55
N VAL A 210 -0.36 -17.46 -5.22
CA VAL A 210 -1.80 -17.75 -5.16
C VAL A 210 -2.35 -17.75 -6.58
N GLN A 211 -2.97 -18.85 -6.97
CA GLN A 211 -3.45 -19.10 -8.32
C GLN A 211 -4.93 -18.73 -8.45
N GLU A 212 -5.38 -18.53 -9.69
CA GLU A 212 -6.79 -18.22 -9.99
C GLU A 212 -7.76 -19.31 -9.49
N SER A 213 -7.33 -20.57 -9.47
CA SER A 213 -8.13 -21.69 -8.99
C SER A 213 -8.24 -21.77 -7.46
N ASP A 214 -7.46 -20.99 -6.71
CA ASP A 214 -7.54 -20.98 -5.25
C ASP A 214 -8.74 -20.17 -4.78
N ARG A 215 -9.43 -20.64 -3.73
CA ARG A 215 -10.52 -19.87 -3.12
C ARG A 215 -9.94 -18.68 -2.36
N VAL A 216 -10.19 -17.47 -2.88
CA VAL A 216 -9.76 -16.21 -2.28
C VAL A 216 -10.96 -15.28 -2.12
N ASP A 217 -11.29 -14.97 -0.87
CA ASP A 217 -12.21 -13.88 -0.53
C ASP A 217 -11.39 -12.60 -0.46
N LEU A 218 -11.64 -11.65 -1.36
CA LEU A 218 -10.86 -10.42 -1.52
C LEU A 218 -11.78 -9.21 -1.40
N GLU A 219 -11.45 -8.28 -0.49
CA GLU A 219 -12.26 -7.11 -0.20
C GLU A 219 -11.38 -5.84 -0.17
N LEU A 220 -11.81 -4.77 -0.85
CA LEU A 220 -11.21 -3.44 -0.71
C LEU A 220 -11.67 -2.80 0.61
N LEU A 221 -10.74 -2.54 1.53
CA LEU A 221 -11.01 -2.03 2.87
C LEU A 221 -10.91 -0.50 2.97
N GLY A 222 -10.23 0.14 2.02
CA GLY A 222 -10.04 1.59 2.06
C GLY A 222 -8.87 2.08 1.20
N PHE A 223 -8.54 3.35 1.40
CA PHE A 223 -7.43 4.04 0.75
C PHE A 223 -6.57 4.77 1.78
N GLY A 224 -5.27 4.79 1.56
CA GLY A 224 -4.31 5.53 2.37
C GLY A 224 -3.37 6.37 1.52
N LEU A 225 -2.79 7.38 2.16
CA LEU A 225 -1.70 8.19 1.62
C LEU A 225 -0.47 8.01 2.50
N ASP A 226 0.61 7.48 1.92
CA ASP A 226 1.94 7.47 2.51
C ASP A 226 2.49 8.91 2.50
N LEU A 227 2.47 9.57 3.66
CA LEU A 227 2.94 10.95 3.82
C LEU A 227 4.47 11.06 3.76
N ARG A 228 5.19 9.96 3.99
CA ARG A 228 6.65 9.94 3.93
C ARG A 228 7.14 9.90 2.49
N ASN A 229 6.59 9.00 1.69
CA ASN A 229 7.02 8.76 0.30
C ASN A 229 6.10 9.42 -0.75
N ASN A 230 5.01 10.05 -0.32
CA ASN A 230 3.97 10.64 -1.17
C ASN A 230 3.39 9.66 -2.20
N GLN A 231 2.80 8.57 -1.69
CA GLN A 231 2.23 7.52 -2.53
C GLN A 231 0.83 7.17 -2.08
N TRP A 232 -0.11 7.12 -3.03
CA TRP A 232 -1.44 6.60 -2.79
C TRP A 232 -1.42 5.08 -2.71
N ALA A 233 -2.30 4.54 -1.86
CA ALA A 233 -2.43 3.13 -1.59
C ALA A 233 -3.91 2.72 -1.52
N ALA A 234 -4.27 1.65 -2.22
CA ALA A 234 -5.48 0.87 -1.91
C ALA A 234 -5.13 -0.21 -0.88
N PHE A 235 -6.03 -0.44 0.08
CA PHE A 235 -5.88 -1.43 1.13
C PHE A 235 -6.88 -2.56 0.94
N PHE A 236 -6.39 -3.78 0.68
CA PHE A 236 -7.20 -4.97 0.52
C PHE A 236 -7.01 -5.94 1.68
N GLY A 237 -8.08 -6.62 2.07
CA GLY A 237 -8.02 -7.84 2.88
C GLY A 237 -8.26 -9.05 2.01
N ALA A 238 -7.48 -10.11 2.21
CA ALA A 238 -7.67 -11.38 1.53
C ALA A 238 -7.72 -12.55 2.53
N VAL A 239 -8.66 -13.48 2.33
CA VAL A 239 -8.70 -14.76 3.04
C VAL A 239 -8.45 -15.88 2.03
N LEU A 240 -7.38 -16.64 2.23
CA LEU A 240 -7.03 -17.80 1.41
C LEU A 240 -7.75 -19.02 1.96
N GLY A 241 -8.96 -19.28 1.48
CA GLY A 241 -9.89 -20.20 2.12
C GLY A 241 -9.38 -21.64 2.24
N ASP A 242 -8.48 -22.08 1.36
CA ASP A 242 -7.98 -23.47 1.31
C ASP A 242 -6.45 -23.57 1.45
N LEU A 243 -5.74 -22.46 1.68
CA LEU A 243 -4.28 -22.43 1.79
C LEU A 243 -3.83 -22.12 3.21
N ASP A 244 -3.02 -23.01 3.78
CA ASP A 244 -2.30 -22.85 5.05
C ASP A 244 -0.85 -22.37 4.81
N GLU A 245 -0.13 -22.03 5.90
CA GLU A 245 1.28 -21.65 5.85
C GLU A 245 2.13 -22.71 5.13
N ARG A 246 1.88 -23.99 5.43
CA ARG A 246 2.64 -25.11 4.89
C ARG A 246 2.50 -25.21 3.37
N ALA A 247 1.29 -25.03 2.84
CA ALA A 247 0.99 -25.04 1.42
C ALA A 247 1.67 -23.88 0.69
N LEU A 248 1.62 -22.68 1.26
CA LEU A 248 2.31 -21.51 0.70
C LEU A 248 3.82 -21.71 0.66
N ARG A 249 4.44 -22.12 1.78
CA ARG A 249 5.89 -22.42 1.81
C ARG A 249 6.28 -23.52 0.82
N ALA A 250 5.45 -24.55 0.68
CA ALA A 250 5.68 -25.60 -0.31
C ALA A 250 5.64 -25.06 -1.75
N ARG A 251 4.75 -24.12 -2.07
CA ARG A 251 4.75 -23.44 -3.38
C ARG A 251 6.00 -22.60 -3.57
N TRP A 252 6.36 -21.74 -2.61
CA TRP A 252 7.53 -20.87 -2.71
C TRP A 252 8.86 -21.63 -2.81
N SER A 253 8.93 -22.85 -2.27
CA SER A 253 10.08 -23.74 -2.45
C SER A 253 10.32 -24.15 -3.91
N ARG A 254 9.27 -24.11 -4.75
CA ARG A 254 9.32 -24.43 -6.18
C ARG A 254 9.51 -23.19 -7.07
N GLY A 255 9.54 -22.00 -6.47
CA GLY A 255 9.64 -20.72 -7.16
C GLY A 255 8.38 -19.88 -7.02
N VAL A 256 8.58 -18.57 -7.03
CA VAL A 256 7.56 -17.52 -7.13
C VAL A 256 8.19 -16.37 -7.90
N GLU A 257 7.42 -15.65 -8.71
CA GLU A 257 7.92 -14.69 -9.70
C GLU A 257 8.85 -13.65 -9.05
N ASP A 258 8.37 -13.04 -7.96
CA ASP A 258 9.10 -12.00 -7.23
C ASP A 258 9.74 -12.49 -5.93
N LYS A 259 10.21 -13.75 -5.93
CA LYS A 259 10.85 -14.36 -4.75
C LYS A 259 11.99 -13.55 -4.16
N TRP A 260 12.68 -12.78 -5.00
CA TRP A 260 13.86 -12.01 -4.61
C TRP A 260 13.50 -10.70 -3.88
N GLU A 261 12.26 -10.22 -4.01
CA GLU A 261 11.78 -8.98 -3.39
C GLU A 261 11.61 -9.11 -1.87
N HIS A 262 11.42 -10.34 -1.38
CA HIS A 262 11.20 -10.63 0.03
C HIS A 262 12.29 -11.58 0.55
N ASP A 263 12.82 -11.29 1.73
CA ASP A 263 13.81 -12.16 2.39
C ASP A 263 13.26 -12.87 3.63
N ASP A 264 12.08 -12.48 4.14
CA ASP A 264 11.38 -13.18 5.21
C ASP A 264 9.85 -13.07 5.13
N PHE A 265 9.17 -14.06 5.72
CA PHE A 265 7.71 -14.12 5.86
C PHE A 265 7.34 -14.60 7.27
N ALA A 266 6.60 -13.78 8.00
CA ALA A 266 6.05 -14.13 9.31
C ALA A 266 4.59 -14.56 9.21
N PHE A 267 4.27 -15.71 9.81
CA PHE A 267 2.91 -16.23 9.93
C PHE A 267 2.46 -16.16 11.40
N VAL A 268 1.76 -15.08 11.73
CA VAL A 268 1.31 -14.78 13.10
C VAL A 268 -0.12 -15.29 13.26
N PRO A 269 -0.54 -15.89 14.39
CA PRO A 269 -1.95 -16.16 14.64
C PRO A 269 -2.82 -14.95 14.32
N ASP A 270 -3.93 -15.14 13.61
CA ASP A 270 -4.76 -14.05 13.10
C ASP A 270 -5.67 -13.39 14.15
N ASP A 271 -5.49 -13.72 15.42
CA ASP A 271 -6.22 -13.08 16.51
C ASP A 271 -5.66 -11.66 16.78
N PRO A 272 -6.52 -10.74 17.27
CA PRO A 272 -6.11 -9.35 17.47
C PRO A 272 -4.92 -9.18 18.42
N ASP A 273 -4.84 -9.95 19.50
CA ASP A 273 -3.78 -9.81 20.49
C ASP A 273 -2.42 -10.20 19.88
N SER A 274 -2.35 -11.29 19.11
CA SER A 274 -1.13 -11.75 18.44
C SER A 274 -0.64 -10.78 17.36
N VAL A 275 -1.54 -10.35 16.46
CA VAL A 275 -1.19 -9.42 15.38
C VAL A 275 -0.74 -8.06 15.93
N LEU A 276 -1.48 -7.49 16.88
CA LEU A 276 -1.13 -6.19 17.47
C LEU A 276 0.19 -6.26 18.26
N SER A 277 0.47 -7.38 18.94
CA SER A 277 1.76 -7.57 19.61
C SER A 277 2.90 -7.63 18.59
N PHE A 278 2.74 -8.37 17.48
CA PHE A 278 3.75 -8.44 16.43
C PHE A 278 4.07 -7.06 15.81
N LEU A 279 3.05 -6.23 15.58
CA LEU A 279 3.21 -4.85 15.10
C LEU A 279 4.02 -4.00 16.11
N LEU A 280 3.84 -4.21 17.42
CA LEU A 280 4.56 -3.47 18.47
C LEU A 280 5.96 -3.97 18.77
N ASP A 281 6.19 -5.28 18.68
CA ASP A 281 7.47 -5.93 18.94
C ASP A 281 8.56 -5.43 17.98
N HIS A 282 8.14 -4.86 16.85
CA HIS A 282 8.99 -4.23 15.86
C HIS A 282 8.94 -2.70 15.99
N PRO A 283 10.08 -2.00 15.85
CA PRO A 283 10.12 -0.54 15.97
C PRO A 283 9.44 0.12 14.75
N GLU A 284 8.97 1.36 14.89
CA GLU A 284 8.21 2.06 13.86
C GLU A 284 8.93 2.12 12.51
N GLU A 285 10.25 2.40 12.53
CA GLU A 285 11.08 2.52 11.34
C GLU A 285 11.27 1.21 10.55
N SER A 286 10.93 0.07 11.16
CA SER A 286 10.96 -1.24 10.51
C SER A 286 9.71 -1.52 9.68
N TRP A 287 8.69 -0.67 9.75
CA TRP A 287 7.46 -0.80 8.97
C TRP A 287 7.46 0.13 7.77
N THR A 288 6.86 -0.31 6.66
CA THR A 288 6.41 0.64 5.64
C THR A 288 5.31 1.53 6.23
N PRO A 289 5.23 2.82 5.83
CA PRO A 289 4.33 3.78 6.46
C PRO A 289 2.88 3.31 6.63
N CYS A 290 2.34 2.65 5.60
CA CYS A 290 0.94 2.24 5.54
C CYS A 290 0.67 0.82 6.05
N ALA A 291 1.68 -0.03 6.26
CA ALA A 291 1.46 -1.43 6.64
C ALA A 291 0.67 -1.57 7.97
N PRO A 292 0.99 -0.85 9.06
CA PRO A 292 0.22 -0.97 10.30
C PRO A 292 -1.26 -0.62 10.14
N ALA A 293 -1.59 0.42 9.35
CA ALA A 293 -2.97 0.80 9.06
C ALA A 293 -3.71 -0.31 8.31
N LEU A 294 -3.10 -0.86 7.26
CA LEU A 294 -3.66 -1.98 6.49
C LEU A 294 -4.01 -3.18 7.39
N PHE A 295 -3.06 -3.64 8.21
CA PHE A 295 -3.30 -4.81 9.07
C PHE A 295 -4.35 -4.53 10.14
N TYR A 296 -4.42 -3.30 10.66
CA TYR A 296 -5.47 -2.90 11.59
C TYR A 296 -6.86 -2.95 10.94
N LEU A 297 -7.01 -2.39 9.73
CA LEU A 297 -8.29 -2.44 9.00
C LEU A 297 -8.70 -3.90 8.70
N ALA A 298 -7.75 -4.76 8.36
CA ALA A 298 -8.01 -6.20 8.16
C ALA A 298 -8.46 -6.90 9.45
N LEU A 299 -7.88 -6.57 10.60
CA LEU A 299 -8.34 -7.07 11.91
C LEU A 299 -9.76 -6.62 12.23
N VAL A 300 -10.07 -5.34 12.02
CA VAL A 300 -11.44 -4.82 12.22
C VAL A 300 -12.42 -5.57 11.34
N ARG A 301 -12.08 -5.73 10.05
CA ARG A 301 -12.95 -6.46 9.12
C ARG A 301 -13.22 -7.89 9.57
N SER A 302 -12.17 -8.56 10.02
CA SER A 302 -12.23 -9.92 10.55
C SER A 302 -13.15 -10.03 11.77
N ALA A 303 -13.07 -9.06 12.69
CA ALA A 303 -13.94 -9.02 13.88
C ALA A 303 -15.41 -8.75 13.52
N VAL A 304 -15.66 -7.85 12.56
CA VAL A 304 -17.02 -7.58 12.06
C VAL A 304 -17.63 -8.83 11.41
N GLN A 305 -16.87 -9.55 10.58
CA GLN A 305 -17.32 -10.81 10.00
C GLN A 305 -17.61 -11.87 11.07
N ALA A 306 -16.74 -11.99 12.09
CA ALA A 306 -16.95 -12.92 13.20
C ALA A 306 -18.24 -12.62 14.00
N ARG A 307 -18.71 -11.36 13.98
CA ARG A 307 -19.99 -10.93 14.55
C ARG A 307 -21.16 -10.93 13.55
N GLY A 308 -21.02 -11.60 12.41
CA GLY A 308 -22.08 -11.69 11.41
C GLY A 308 -22.38 -10.36 10.71
N GLY A 309 -21.39 -9.47 10.58
CA GLY A 309 -21.50 -8.19 9.90
C GLY A 309 -21.77 -6.99 10.81
N ASP A 310 -21.82 -7.17 12.13
CA ASP A 310 -22.00 -6.07 13.09
C ASP A 310 -20.75 -5.17 13.17
N PRO A 311 -20.84 -3.87 12.80
CA PRO A 311 -19.72 -2.92 12.86
C PRO A 311 -19.11 -2.77 14.26
N ALA A 312 -19.84 -3.11 15.32
CA ALA A 312 -19.31 -3.11 16.68
C ALA A 312 -18.16 -4.11 16.90
N GLY A 313 -17.87 -4.99 15.94
CA GLY A 313 -16.64 -5.79 15.92
C GLY A 313 -15.37 -4.96 16.03
N ARG A 314 -15.38 -3.70 15.57
CA ARG A 314 -14.29 -2.74 15.79
C ARG A 314 -13.92 -2.58 17.27
N LEU A 315 -14.91 -2.59 18.17
CA LEU A 315 -14.69 -2.44 19.61
C LEU A 315 -13.90 -3.60 20.20
N ASP A 316 -13.93 -4.79 19.59
CA ASP A 316 -13.11 -5.93 20.01
C ASP A 316 -11.62 -5.67 19.73
N ILE A 317 -11.31 -5.02 18.60
CA ILE A 317 -9.95 -4.64 18.24
C ILE A 317 -9.43 -3.54 19.17
N GLU A 318 -10.23 -2.50 19.44
CA GLU A 318 -9.87 -1.45 20.39
C GLU A 318 -9.68 -2.00 21.81
N ALA A 319 -10.46 -3.02 22.21
CA ALA A 319 -10.27 -3.71 23.48
C ALA A 319 -8.96 -4.52 23.50
N ALA A 320 -8.63 -5.20 22.40
CA ALA A 320 -7.35 -5.90 22.25
C ALA A 320 -6.16 -4.94 22.28
N GLU A 321 -6.29 -3.79 21.63
CA GLU A 321 -5.29 -2.72 21.65
C GLU A 321 -4.96 -2.29 23.09
N ARG A 322 -5.99 -1.99 23.89
CA ARG A 322 -5.82 -1.65 25.32
C ARG A 322 -5.18 -2.80 26.13
N ARG A 323 -5.46 -4.06 25.80
CA ARG A 323 -4.83 -5.21 26.47
C ARG A 323 -3.36 -5.35 26.12
N VAL A 324 -3.01 -5.19 24.85
CA VAL A 324 -1.64 -5.29 24.35
C VAL A 324 -0.79 -4.14 24.89
N ALA A 325 -1.29 -2.90 24.84
CA ALA A 325 -0.59 -1.73 25.38
C ALA A 325 -0.21 -1.91 26.86
N ARG A 326 -1.17 -2.33 27.71
CA ARG A 326 -0.90 -2.58 29.14
C ARG A 326 0.14 -3.68 29.38
N ARG A 327 0.16 -4.72 28.55
CA ARG A 327 1.15 -5.79 28.65
C ARG A 327 2.55 -5.29 28.32
N HIS A 328 2.68 -4.48 27.27
CA HIS A 328 3.96 -3.86 26.91
C HIS A 328 4.46 -2.87 27.97
N GLU A 329 3.58 -2.03 28.51
CA GLU A 329 3.94 -1.10 29.60
C GLU A 329 4.42 -1.84 30.86
N ALA A 330 3.77 -2.95 31.22
CA ALA A 330 4.19 -3.78 32.34
C ALA A 330 5.55 -4.46 32.08
N ALA A 331 5.82 -4.92 30.86
CA ALA A 331 7.09 -5.54 30.50
C ALA A 331 8.25 -4.52 30.43
N ALA A 332 7.96 -3.25 30.11
CA ALA A 332 8.97 -2.18 30.09
C ALA A 332 9.36 -1.69 31.50
N THR A 333 8.54 -1.97 32.51
CA THR A 333 8.77 -1.54 33.90
C THR A 333 9.31 -2.65 34.82
N SER A 334 9.40 -3.89 34.32
CA SER A 334 9.93 -5.07 35.03
C SER A 334 11.40 -5.34 34.72
#